data_AF-A0AAN7UBC8-F1
#
_entry.id   AF-A0AAN7UBC8-F1
#
_cell.length_a   1.000
_cell.length_b   1.000
_cell.length_c   1.000
_cell.angle_alpha   90.00
_cell.angle_beta   90.00
_cell.angle_gamma   90.00
#
_symmetry.space_group_name_H-M   'P 1'
#
loop_
_entity.id
_entity.type
_entity.pdbx_description
1 polymer ?
#
loop_
_entity_poly.entity_id
_entity_poly.type
_entity_poly.pdbx_seq_one_letter_code
_entity_poly.pdbx_strand_id
1 'polypeptide(L)'
;MATEQDPLLLLRQSIASGSTPVPTASAEASAPEVGLSQATHLTFTSPTRIPLPIDTPTRFILNDTPVDLRSIYFTWLHRDYAILEYNDLASKFNEELGGKGQVQRLSYIGMLDLITWLEGASEESEFIKPLAGDKDGSASTAAAALASKGAAAPVIGSTVGRSGKGALDPRLASIYNSERKMGDRNSVLRGIKPTVRAIPFLLPASSAN
;
A
#
# COMPACT_ATOMS: atom_id res chain seq x y z
N MET A 1 24.17 -0.02 -13.96
CA MET A 1 23.94 -1.01 -12.88
C MET A 1 22.50 -0.83 -12.45
N ALA A 2 21.66 -1.84 -12.67
CA ALA A 2 20.29 -1.80 -12.18
C ALA A 2 20.35 -1.79 -10.65
N THR A 3 19.75 -0.79 -10.03
CA THR A 3 19.57 -0.75 -8.58
C THR A 3 18.69 -1.94 -8.21
N GLU A 4 19.25 -2.97 -7.58
CA GLU A 4 18.48 -4.13 -7.09
C GLU A 4 17.34 -3.71 -6.16
N GLN A 5 17.43 -2.51 -5.59
CA GLN A 5 16.45 -1.91 -4.72
C GLN A 5 15.46 -1.02 -5.48
N ASP A 6 14.17 -1.22 -5.25
CA ASP A 6 13.10 -0.38 -5.79
C ASP A 6 13.16 1.04 -5.16
N PRO A 7 13.37 2.10 -5.95
CA PRO A 7 13.49 3.47 -5.45
C PRO A 7 12.22 3.94 -4.71
N LEU A 8 11.03 3.48 -5.12
CA LEU A 8 9.77 3.87 -4.46
C LEU A 8 9.64 3.25 -3.07
N LEU A 9 10.03 1.99 -2.93
CA LEU A 9 10.01 1.31 -1.63
C LEU A 9 11.02 1.92 -0.67
N LEU A 10 12.22 2.27 -1.16
CA LEU A 10 13.21 2.99 -0.35
C LEU A 10 12.68 4.34 0.12
N LEU A 11 12.04 5.10 -0.77
CA LEU A 11 11.41 6.36 -0.40
C LEU A 11 10.33 6.18 0.66
N ARG A 12 9.40 5.24 0.46
CA ARG A 12 8.35 4.92 1.43
C ARG A 12 8.91 4.51 2.79
N GLN A 13 9.94 3.66 2.83
CA GLN A 13 10.61 3.25 4.07
C GLN A 13 11.28 4.43 4.77
N SER A 14 11.98 5.28 4.02
CA SER A 14 12.64 6.46 4.58
C SER A 14 11.63 7.43 5.22
N ILE A 15 10.52 7.70 4.54
CA ILE A 15 9.41 8.52 5.04
C ILE A 15 8.80 7.90 6.30
N ALA A 16 8.52 6.60 6.29
CA ALA A 16 7.97 5.90 7.45
C ALA A 16 8.92 5.92 8.67
N SER A 17 10.24 5.94 8.44
CA SER A 17 11.24 6.08 9.49
C SER A 17 11.46 7.52 9.98
N GLY A 18 10.78 8.51 9.38
CA GLY A 18 10.97 9.94 9.66
C GLY A 18 12.29 10.51 9.12
N SER A 19 12.98 9.78 8.24
CA SER A 19 14.25 10.18 7.64
C SER A 19 14.03 10.66 6.21
N THR A 20 14.06 11.98 5.99
CA THR A 20 13.95 12.53 4.64
C THR A 20 15.23 12.31 3.84
N PRO A 21 15.15 11.80 2.59
CA PRO A 21 16.32 11.68 1.73
C PRO A 21 16.97 13.03 1.44
N VAL A 22 18.29 13.03 1.25
CA VAL A 22 19.08 14.25 1.03
C VAL A 22 19.56 14.33 -0.42
N PRO A 23 19.26 15.40 -1.18
CA PRO A 23 19.80 15.59 -2.52
C PRO A 23 21.30 15.91 -2.46
N THR A 24 22.12 15.17 -3.21
CA THR A 24 23.59 15.29 -3.21
C THR A 24 24.15 15.47 -4.62
N ALA A 25 25.31 16.14 -4.72
CA ALA A 25 25.99 16.39 -5.99
C ALA A 25 26.71 15.16 -6.58
N SER A 26 26.91 14.12 -5.77
CA SER A 26 27.59 12.86 -6.15
C SER A 26 27.08 11.69 -5.27
N ALA A 27 27.42 10.46 -5.67
CA ALA A 27 27.16 9.24 -4.93
C ALA A 27 28.08 9.06 -3.69
N GLU A 28 29.19 9.78 -3.63
CA GLU A 28 30.22 9.61 -2.59
C GLU A 28 29.71 9.88 -1.17
N ALA A 29 30.26 9.17 -0.18
CA ALA A 29 29.94 9.30 1.25
C ALA A 29 30.02 10.75 1.77
N SER A 30 31.01 11.50 1.28
CA SER A 30 31.30 12.87 1.68
C SER A 30 30.70 13.93 0.74
N ALA A 31 29.84 13.53 -0.21
CA ALA A 31 29.25 14.47 -1.15
C ALA A 31 28.43 15.54 -0.41
N PRO A 32 28.58 16.83 -0.77
CA PRO A 32 27.81 17.90 -0.15
C PRO A 32 26.32 17.79 -0.49
N GLU A 33 25.48 18.16 0.47
CA GLU A 33 24.06 18.43 0.25
C GLU A 33 23.92 19.64 -0.67
N VAL A 34 23.06 19.52 -1.67
CA VAL A 34 22.80 20.58 -2.66
C VAL A 34 21.30 20.71 -2.88
N GLY A 35 20.88 21.85 -3.45
CA GLY A 35 19.50 22.03 -3.88
C GLY A 35 19.10 21.01 -4.95
N LEU A 36 17.80 20.71 -5.02
CA LEU A 36 17.25 19.68 -5.92
C LEU A 36 17.59 19.94 -7.41
N SER A 37 17.76 21.20 -7.81
CA SER A 37 18.12 21.62 -9.17
C SER A 37 19.58 21.27 -9.54
N GLN A 38 20.46 21.14 -8.55
CA GLN A 38 21.87 20.80 -8.72
C GLN A 38 22.18 19.34 -8.35
N ALA A 39 21.24 18.65 -7.73
CA ALA A 39 21.41 17.28 -7.28
C ALA A 39 21.49 16.30 -8.47
N THR A 40 22.45 15.39 -8.37
CA THR A 40 22.61 14.25 -9.30
C THR A 40 22.13 12.95 -8.66
N HIS A 41 22.18 12.88 -7.32
CA HIS A 41 21.77 11.74 -6.54
C HIS A 41 20.81 12.16 -5.43
N LEU A 42 19.97 11.22 -5.01
CA LEU A 42 19.15 11.29 -3.83
C LEU A 42 19.65 10.24 -2.84
N THR A 43 20.18 10.70 -1.71
CA THR A 43 20.84 9.84 -0.72
C THR A 43 19.88 9.52 0.42
N PHE A 44 19.55 8.24 0.56
CA PHE A 44 18.83 7.71 1.72
C PHE A 44 19.84 7.45 2.83
N THR A 45 19.55 7.87 4.06
CA THR A 45 20.48 7.77 5.21
C THR A 45 20.11 6.66 6.20
N SER A 46 18.86 6.18 6.17
CA SER A 46 18.33 5.17 7.10
C SER A 46 17.67 4.03 6.32
N PRO A 47 17.94 2.74 6.66
CA PRO A 47 18.88 2.25 7.68
C PRO A 47 20.36 2.25 7.26
N THR A 48 20.63 2.34 5.95
CA THR A 48 21.98 2.39 5.38
C THR A 48 22.06 3.53 4.37
N ARG A 49 23.27 4.09 4.20
CA ARG A 49 23.50 5.15 3.22
C ARG A 49 23.42 4.59 1.80
N ILE A 50 22.35 4.89 1.08
CA ILE A 50 22.13 4.44 -0.30
C ILE A 50 21.97 5.67 -1.21
N PRO A 51 22.96 5.99 -2.06
CA PRO A 51 22.81 7.01 -3.09
C PRO A 51 22.12 6.42 -4.33
N LEU A 52 20.99 6.99 -4.74
CA LEU A 52 20.34 6.64 -6.01
C LEU A 52 20.46 7.80 -7.01
N PRO A 53 20.71 7.54 -8.31
CA PRO A 53 20.62 8.59 -9.32
C PRO A 53 19.23 9.22 -9.32
N ILE A 54 19.17 10.55 -9.35
CA ILE A 54 17.91 11.27 -9.22
C ILE A 54 17.01 11.14 -10.46
N ASP A 55 17.60 10.80 -11.60
CA ASP A 55 16.91 10.53 -12.88
C ASP A 55 16.47 9.07 -13.02
N THR A 56 16.55 8.27 -11.94
CA THR A 56 16.15 6.86 -12.00
C THR A 56 14.65 6.75 -12.28
N PRO A 57 14.22 6.04 -13.33
CA PRO A 57 12.81 5.83 -13.61
C PRO A 57 12.21 4.91 -12.55
N THR A 58 11.00 5.22 -12.11
CA THR A 58 10.31 4.42 -11.08
C THR A 58 9.19 3.58 -11.67
N ARG A 59 8.56 2.76 -10.83
CA ARG A 59 7.38 1.96 -11.21
C ARG A 59 6.08 2.77 -11.24
N PHE A 60 6.11 4.02 -10.78
CA PHE A 60 4.98 4.91 -10.85
C PHE A 60 4.87 5.43 -12.28
N ILE A 61 3.74 5.17 -12.93
CA ILE A 61 3.53 5.42 -14.35
C ILE A 61 2.35 6.33 -14.54
N LEU A 62 2.59 7.44 -15.22
CA LEU A 62 1.56 8.38 -15.63
C LEU A 62 1.52 8.41 -17.15
N ASN A 63 0.34 8.22 -17.75
CA ASN A 63 0.15 8.24 -19.21
C ASN A 63 1.14 7.32 -19.96
N ASP A 64 1.32 6.09 -19.48
CA ASP A 64 2.27 5.09 -20.00
C ASP A 64 3.77 5.46 -19.89
N THR A 65 4.10 6.62 -19.33
CA THR A 65 5.48 7.05 -19.06
C THR A 65 5.87 6.84 -17.60
N PRO A 66 7.00 6.16 -17.33
CA PRO A 66 7.58 6.12 -15.98
C PRO A 66 7.90 7.52 -15.48
N VAL A 67 7.57 7.78 -14.23
CA VAL A 67 7.90 9.01 -13.53
C VAL A 67 9.26 8.83 -12.86
N ASP A 68 10.16 9.78 -13.06
CA ASP A 68 11.51 9.75 -12.50
C ASP A 68 11.51 10.07 -11.00
N LEU A 69 12.53 9.58 -10.29
CA LEU A 69 12.70 9.80 -8.86
C LEU A 69 12.73 11.28 -8.47
N ARG A 70 13.32 12.16 -9.31
CA ARG A 70 13.28 13.62 -9.13
C ARG A 70 11.85 14.13 -9.02
N SER A 71 10.98 13.70 -9.92
CA SER A 71 9.59 14.16 -10.01
C SER A 71 8.78 13.69 -8.81
N ILE A 72 8.98 12.44 -8.39
CA ILE A 72 8.34 11.89 -7.19
C ILE A 72 8.77 12.63 -5.94
N TYR A 73 10.08 12.85 -5.77
CA TYR A 73 10.59 13.55 -4.59
C TYR A 73 10.15 15.02 -4.57
N PHE A 74 10.14 15.70 -5.73
CA PHE A 74 9.59 17.04 -5.86
C PHE A 74 8.11 17.08 -5.42
N THR A 75 7.30 16.12 -5.86
CA THR A 75 5.90 16.02 -5.46
C THR A 75 5.76 15.84 -3.94
N TRP A 76 6.60 15.01 -3.34
CA TRP A 76 6.60 14.78 -1.89
C TRP A 76 6.93 16.04 -1.08
N LEU A 77 7.90 16.85 -1.54
CA LEU A 77 8.27 18.12 -0.92
C LEU A 77 7.15 19.16 -1.01
N HIS A 78 6.35 19.11 -2.07
CA HIS A 78 5.28 20.07 -2.34
C HIS A 78 3.88 19.49 -2.13
N ARG A 79 3.75 18.45 -1.29
CA ARG A 79 2.47 17.74 -1.08
C ARG A 79 1.36 18.58 -0.46
N ASP A 80 1.72 19.59 0.32
CA ASP A 80 0.77 20.44 1.05
C ASP A 80 0.27 21.63 0.21
N TYR A 81 0.76 21.80 -1.02
CA TYR A 81 0.40 22.90 -1.90
C TYR A 81 -0.85 22.56 -2.72
N ALA A 82 -1.64 23.59 -3.03
CA ALA A 82 -2.75 23.44 -3.96
C ALA A 82 -2.23 23.06 -5.36
N ILE A 83 -3.00 22.29 -6.13
CA ILE A 83 -2.57 21.78 -7.44
C ILE A 83 -2.13 22.89 -8.43
N LEU A 84 -2.74 24.08 -8.35
CA LEU A 84 -2.35 25.23 -9.17
C LEU A 84 -0.96 25.75 -8.77
N GLU A 85 -0.73 25.93 -7.47
CA GLU A 85 0.57 26.37 -6.93
C GLU A 85 1.67 25.35 -7.21
N TYR A 86 1.37 24.06 -7.06
CA TYR A 86 2.27 22.97 -7.42
C TYR A 86 2.71 23.04 -8.90
N ASN A 87 1.76 23.26 -9.82
CA ASN A 87 2.06 23.34 -11.26
C ASN A 87 2.92 24.55 -11.61
N ASP A 88 2.71 25.68 -10.92
CA ASP A 88 3.54 26.88 -11.07
C ASP A 88 4.96 26.63 -10.53
N LEU A 89 5.09 25.99 -9.37
CA LEU A 89 6.39 25.61 -8.78
C LEU A 89 7.13 24.63 -9.69
N ALA A 90 6.46 23.62 -10.22
CA ALA A 90 7.06 22.66 -11.15
C ALA A 90 7.55 23.35 -12.42
N SER A 91 6.81 24.33 -12.93
CA SER A 91 7.20 25.08 -14.14
C SER A 91 8.44 25.95 -13.87
N LYS A 92 8.46 26.69 -12.76
CA LYS A 92 9.63 27.47 -12.32
C LYS A 92 10.86 26.60 -12.06
N PHE A 93 10.67 25.45 -11.45
CA PHE A 93 11.76 24.51 -11.17
C PHE A 93 12.35 23.91 -12.47
N ASN A 94 11.51 23.67 -13.48
CA ASN A 94 11.97 23.23 -14.79
C ASN A 94 12.75 24.32 -15.54
N GLU A 95 12.37 25.59 -15.38
CA GLU A 95 13.15 26.73 -15.88
C GLU A 95 14.52 26.81 -15.18
N GLU A 96 14.57 26.61 -13.86
CA GLU A 96 15.81 26.61 -13.08
C GLU A 96 16.76 25.47 -13.46
N LEU A 97 16.22 24.28 -13.77
CA LEU A 97 16.99 23.11 -14.22
C LEU A 97 17.71 23.37 -15.55
N GLY A 98 17.23 24.30 -16.39
CA GLY A 98 17.90 24.72 -17.61
C GLY A 98 18.23 23.57 -18.58
N GLY A 99 17.42 22.51 -18.60
CA GLY A 99 17.61 21.33 -19.46
C GLY A 99 18.47 20.21 -18.87
N LYS A 100 18.96 20.31 -17.63
CA LYS A 100 19.66 19.21 -16.92
C LYS A 100 18.75 18.04 -16.53
N GLY A 101 17.44 18.21 -16.70
CA GLY A 101 16.40 17.26 -16.38
C GLY A 101 15.04 17.96 -16.41
N GLN A 102 13.98 17.22 -16.12
CA GLN A 102 12.64 17.78 -16.02
C GLN A 102 11.87 17.09 -14.89
N VAL A 103 11.07 17.86 -14.16
CA VAL A 103 10.03 17.33 -13.28
C VAL A 103 8.73 17.20 -14.07
N GLN A 104 8.16 15.99 -14.04
CA GLN A 104 6.86 15.70 -14.62
C GLN A 104 5.75 16.27 -13.73
N ARG A 105 4.82 17.02 -14.34
CA ARG A 105 3.64 17.52 -13.63
C ARG A 105 2.63 16.39 -13.49
N LEU A 106 2.34 16.02 -12.26
CA LEU A 106 1.35 15.01 -11.94
C LEU A 106 -0.06 15.60 -12.02
N SER A 107 -1.04 14.79 -12.41
CA SER A 107 -2.44 15.13 -12.24
C SER A 107 -2.81 15.12 -10.75
N TYR A 108 -3.88 15.82 -10.37
CA TYR A 108 -4.35 15.82 -8.98
C TYR A 108 -4.58 14.40 -8.44
N ILE A 109 -5.16 13.52 -9.26
CA ILE A 109 -5.42 12.12 -8.90
C ILE A 109 -4.10 11.36 -8.69
N GLY A 110 -3.14 11.49 -9.61
CA GLY A 110 -1.84 10.82 -9.48
C GLY A 110 -1.03 11.33 -8.29
N MET A 111 -1.09 12.63 -7.99
CA MET A 111 -0.45 13.23 -6.82
C MET A 111 -1.05 12.68 -5.52
N LEU A 112 -2.38 12.65 -5.40
CA LEU A 112 -3.08 12.15 -4.22
C LEU A 112 -2.78 10.67 -3.97
N ASP A 113 -2.84 9.85 -5.03
CA ASP A 113 -2.53 8.41 -4.96
C ASP A 113 -1.08 8.17 -4.52
N LEU A 114 -0.12 8.87 -5.14
CA LEU A 114 1.30 8.79 -4.78
C LEU A 114 1.55 9.14 -3.31
N ILE A 115 0.98 10.25 -2.84
CA ILE A 115 1.17 10.71 -1.45
C ILE A 115 0.58 9.68 -0.48
N THR A 116 -0.66 9.23 -0.72
CA THR A 116 -1.35 8.24 0.12
C THR A 116 -0.57 6.93 0.22
N TRP A 117 0.02 6.49 -0.89
CA TRP A 117 0.87 5.30 -0.93
C TRP A 117 2.21 5.51 -0.19
N LEU A 118 2.87 6.65 -0.38
CA LEU A 118 4.13 6.99 0.29
C LEU A 118 3.99 7.15 1.80
N GLU A 119 2.87 7.68 2.28
CA GLU A 119 2.53 7.75 3.71
C GLU A 119 2.22 6.36 4.31
N GLY A 120 1.95 5.37 3.44
CA GLY A 120 1.56 4.03 3.84
C GLY A 120 0.12 3.90 4.30
N ALA A 121 -0.74 4.89 4.00
CA ALA A 121 -2.17 4.80 4.21
C ALA A 121 -2.85 3.82 3.23
N SER A 122 -2.23 3.57 2.07
CA SER A 122 -2.62 2.52 1.12
C SER A 122 -1.42 1.64 0.75
N GLU A 123 -1.65 0.33 0.58
CA GLU A 123 -0.68 -0.60 -0.01
C GLU A 123 -0.86 -0.77 -1.52
N GLU A 124 -2.03 -0.38 -2.03
CA GLU A 124 -2.42 -0.45 -3.44
C GLU A 124 -2.35 0.95 -4.07
N SER A 125 -1.88 1.02 -5.32
CA SER A 125 -1.84 2.24 -6.13
C SER A 125 -2.18 1.88 -7.57
N GLU A 126 -3.02 2.69 -8.21
CA GLU A 126 -3.43 2.48 -9.61
C GLU A 126 -2.30 2.79 -10.60
N PHE A 127 -1.35 3.64 -10.20
CA PHE A 127 -0.27 4.12 -11.06
C PHE A 127 1.04 3.32 -10.86
N ILE A 128 1.15 2.51 -9.80
CA ILE A 128 2.35 1.71 -9.57
C ILE A 128 2.22 0.34 -10.25
N LYS A 129 3.08 0.07 -11.25
CA LYS A 129 3.14 -1.27 -11.85
C LYS A 129 3.59 -2.31 -10.81
N PRO A 130 2.88 -3.44 -10.64
CA PRO A 130 3.30 -4.53 -9.78
C PRO A 130 4.68 -5.06 -10.15
N LEU A 131 5.45 -5.42 -9.14
CA LEU A 131 6.80 -5.96 -9.30
C LEU A 131 6.66 -7.37 -9.88
N ALA A 132 7.59 -7.81 -10.73
CA ALA A 132 7.59 -9.18 -11.24
C ALA A 132 7.92 -10.14 -10.06
N GLY A 133 6.90 -10.55 -9.32
CA GLY A 133 7.02 -11.29 -8.06
C GLY A 133 5.91 -10.98 -7.05
N ASP A 134 5.27 -9.80 -7.14
CA ASP A 134 4.16 -9.38 -6.25
C ASP A 134 2.83 -10.10 -6.53
N LYS A 135 2.78 -11.04 -7.47
CA LYS A 135 1.59 -11.90 -7.66
C LYS A 135 1.40 -12.92 -6.53
N ASP A 136 2.42 -13.13 -5.69
CA ASP A 136 2.34 -13.94 -4.48
C ASP A 136 2.68 -13.05 -3.28
N GLY A 137 1.65 -12.54 -2.60
CA GLY A 137 1.77 -11.62 -1.46
C GLY A 137 2.52 -12.21 -0.26
N SER A 138 3.85 -12.25 -0.31
CA SER A 138 4.70 -12.81 0.74
C SER A 138 6.09 -12.14 0.82
N ALA A 139 6.15 -10.80 0.85
CA ALA A 139 7.40 -10.09 1.09
C ALA A 139 7.29 -8.91 2.08
N SER A 140 6.33 -8.93 3.01
CA SER A 140 6.23 -7.95 4.11
C SER A 140 6.01 -8.62 5.48
N THR A 141 6.79 -9.65 5.79
CA THR A 141 6.79 -10.28 7.14
C THR A 141 8.19 -10.59 7.69
N ALA A 142 9.25 -10.02 7.13
CA ALA A 142 10.60 -10.22 7.67
C ALA A 142 10.94 -9.32 8.87
N ALA A 143 10.23 -8.20 9.08
CA ALA A 143 10.51 -7.27 10.19
C ALA A 143 9.65 -7.52 11.46
N ALA A 144 8.60 -8.34 11.37
CA ALA A 144 7.68 -8.61 12.49
C ALA A 144 7.84 -10.00 13.14
N ALA A 145 8.77 -10.83 12.65
CA ALA A 145 8.92 -12.22 13.10
C ALA A 145 9.93 -12.44 14.25
N LEU A 146 10.60 -11.39 14.74
CA LEU A 146 11.54 -11.52 15.88
C LEU A 146 10.91 -11.29 17.26
N ALA A 147 9.63 -10.92 17.34
CA ALA A 147 8.95 -10.68 18.61
C ALA A 147 7.67 -11.53 18.71
N SER A 148 7.82 -12.82 19.00
CA SER A 148 6.89 -13.65 19.82
C SER A 148 7.23 -15.14 19.66
N LYS A 149 8.34 -15.55 20.28
CA LYS A 149 8.62 -16.95 20.54
C LYS A 149 7.85 -17.34 21.81
N GLY A 150 6.72 -18.04 21.68
CA GLY A 150 6.07 -18.62 22.86
C GLY A 150 4.63 -19.08 22.64
N ALA A 151 4.41 -20.36 22.94
CA ALA A 151 3.13 -21.01 23.28
C ALA A 151 2.20 -21.46 22.14
N ALA A 152 2.41 -22.73 21.78
CA ALA A 152 1.42 -23.80 21.69
C ALA A 152 -0.03 -23.47 21.22
N ALA A 153 -0.40 -24.10 20.11
CA ALA A 153 -1.77 -24.32 19.68
C ALA A 153 -2.63 -25.01 20.77
N PRO A 154 -3.95 -24.80 20.70
CA PRO A 154 -4.77 -25.97 20.44
C PRO A 154 -5.74 -25.78 19.27
N VAL A 155 -5.81 -26.85 18.49
CA VAL A 155 -6.85 -27.18 17.52
C VAL A 155 -8.16 -27.49 18.23
N ILE A 156 -9.23 -26.73 18.00
CA ILE A 156 -10.62 -27.19 18.19
C ILE A 156 -11.50 -26.49 17.15
N GLY A 157 -12.23 -27.30 16.38
CA GLY A 157 -12.92 -26.86 15.17
C GLY A 157 -14.21 -26.08 15.38
N SER A 158 -14.60 -25.34 14.34
CA SER A 158 -16.00 -24.99 14.09
C SER A 158 -16.22 -24.79 12.60
N THR A 159 -16.95 -25.74 12.02
CA THR A 159 -17.95 -25.56 10.95
C THR A 159 -17.67 -24.50 9.88
N VAL A 160 -17.12 -25.01 8.77
CA VAL A 160 -17.11 -24.47 7.41
C VAL A 160 -18.41 -23.71 7.08
N GLY A 161 -18.30 -22.39 7.03
CA GLY A 161 -19.25 -21.50 6.37
C GLY A 161 -18.82 -21.30 4.91
N ARG A 162 -19.57 -21.93 4.00
CA ARG A 162 -19.37 -21.91 2.54
C ARG A 162 -19.39 -20.49 1.97
N SER A 163 -18.25 -20.06 1.41
CA SER A 163 -18.17 -19.15 0.26
C SER A 163 -17.06 -19.63 -0.66
N GLY A 164 -17.40 -19.88 -1.91
CA GLY A 164 -16.48 -20.41 -2.92
C GLY A 164 -15.42 -19.40 -3.36
N LYS A 165 -14.34 -19.96 -3.91
CA LYS A 165 -13.10 -19.37 -4.46
C LYS A 165 -12.01 -19.03 -3.43
N GLY A 166 -11.00 -19.88 -3.40
CA GLY A 166 -9.72 -19.64 -2.72
C GLY A 166 -9.71 -20.02 -1.24
N ALA A 167 -8.55 -20.43 -0.74
CA ALA A 167 -8.31 -20.45 0.70
C ALA A 167 -8.47 -19.01 1.22
N LEU A 168 -9.28 -18.82 2.26
CA LEU A 168 -9.46 -17.52 2.89
C LEU A 168 -8.10 -17.05 3.43
N ASP A 169 -7.74 -15.79 3.14
CA ASP A 169 -6.52 -15.16 3.67
C ASP A 169 -6.50 -15.27 5.22
N PRO A 170 -5.37 -15.71 5.83
CA PRO A 170 -5.22 -15.81 7.28
C PRO A 170 -5.59 -14.53 8.05
N ARG A 171 -5.34 -13.34 7.49
CA ARG A 171 -5.73 -12.07 8.13
C ARG A 171 -7.24 -11.91 8.13
N LEU A 172 -7.91 -12.13 7.00
CA LEU A 172 -9.38 -12.14 6.94
C LEU A 172 -9.99 -13.15 7.92
N ALA A 173 -9.40 -14.35 8.04
CA ALA A 173 -9.90 -15.37 8.97
C ALA A 173 -9.84 -14.90 10.44
N SER A 174 -8.77 -14.21 10.82
CA SER A 174 -8.66 -13.63 12.17
C SER A 174 -9.71 -12.54 12.45
N ILE A 175 -9.99 -11.70 11.45
CA ILE A 175 -11.03 -10.66 11.52
C ILE A 175 -12.41 -11.32 11.66
N TYR A 176 -12.71 -12.33 10.83
CA TYR A 176 -13.98 -13.06 10.91
C TYR A 176 -14.17 -13.78 12.24
N ASN A 177 -13.10 -14.28 12.85
CA ASN A 177 -13.18 -14.90 14.18
C ASN A 177 -13.42 -13.88 15.30
N SER A 178 -13.08 -12.60 15.07
CA SER A 178 -13.27 -11.53 16.05
C SER A 178 -14.67 -10.90 16.00
N GLU A 179 -15.43 -11.10 14.91
CA GLU A 179 -16.78 -10.56 14.78
C GLU A 179 -17.87 -11.50 15.34
N ARG A 180 -18.87 -10.92 16.00
CA ARG A 180 -20.09 -11.63 16.40
C ARG A 180 -21.17 -11.42 15.33
N LYS A 181 -21.64 -12.51 14.74
CA LYS A 181 -22.72 -12.46 13.75
C LYS A 181 -24.08 -12.31 14.43
N MET A 182 -24.71 -11.14 14.29
CA MET A 182 -26.01 -10.83 14.91
C MET A 182 -27.23 -11.23 14.06
N GLY A 183 -27.02 -11.61 12.81
CA GLY A 183 -28.07 -12.06 11.90
C GLY A 183 -27.53 -12.37 10.52
N ASP A 184 -28.30 -13.11 9.73
CA ASP A 184 -28.01 -13.40 8.33
C ASP A 184 -29.27 -13.30 7.46
N ARG A 185 -29.12 -13.58 6.17
CA ARG A 185 -30.24 -13.55 5.20
C ARG A 185 -31.43 -14.42 5.66
N ASN A 186 -31.17 -15.53 6.34
CA ASN A 186 -32.21 -16.42 6.85
C ASN A 186 -32.84 -15.89 8.15
N SER A 187 -32.07 -15.18 8.97
CA SER A 187 -32.52 -14.56 10.22
C SER A 187 -33.53 -13.45 9.93
N VAL A 188 -33.34 -12.70 8.84
CA VAL A 188 -34.29 -11.66 8.38
C VAL A 188 -35.67 -12.25 8.08
N LEU A 189 -35.74 -13.46 7.54
CA LEU A 189 -37.01 -14.13 7.20
C LEU A 189 -37.85 -14.53 8.42
N ARG A 190 -37.30 -14.40 9.64
CA ARG A 190 -38.00 -14.73 10.90
C ARG A 190 -38.78 -13.54 11.48
N GLY A 191 -38.69 -12.36 10.85
CA GLY A 191 -39.39 -11.15 11.28
C GLY A 191 -38.88 -10.58 12.60
N ILE A 192 -39.50 -9.49 13.05
CA ILE A 192 -39.10 -8.76 14.28
C ILE A 192 -39.25 -9.59 15.56
N LYS A 193 -40.12 -10.60 15.53
CA LYS A 193 -40.38 -11.51 16.65
C LYS A 193 -40.52 -12.93 16.08
N PRO A 194 -39.51 -13.79 16.24
CA PRO A 194 -39.57 -15.17 15.75
C PRO A 194 -40.76 -15.92 16.37
N THR A 195 -41.68 -16.36 15.52
CA THR A 195 -42.82 -17.22 15.93
C THR A 195 -42.56 -18.65 15.48
N VAL A 196 -42.78 -19.62 16.38
CA VAL A 196 -42.76 -21.04 16.03
C VAL A 196 -43.97 -21.32 15.13
N ARG A 197 -43.74 -21.77 13.89
CA ARG A 197 -44.83 -22.32 13.06
C ARG A 197 -45.16 -23.71 13.61
N ALA A 198 -46.29 -23.83 14.31
CA ALA A 198 -46.82 -25.13 14.69
C ALA A 198 -47.24 -25.88 13.41
N ILE A 199 -46.51 -26.95 13.08
CA ILE A 199 -46.96 -27.93 12.09
C ILE A 199 -48.04 -28.74 12.82
N PRO A 200 -49.29 -28.82 12.33
CA PRO A 200 -50.29 -29.66 12.95
C PRO A 200 -49.78 -31.10 12.94
N PHE A 201 -49.60 -31.66 14.13
CA PHE A 201 -49.21 -33.04 14.36
C PHE A 201 -50.25 -33.93 13.66
N LEU A 202 -49.85 -34.58 12.57
CA LEU A 202 -50.68 -35.57 11.91
C LEU A 202 -50.86 -36.71 12.92
N LEU A 203 -52.05 -36.80 13.53
CA LEU A 203 -52.42 -37.93 14.39
C LEU A 203 -52.19 -39.24 13.62
N PRO A 204 -51.55 -40.26 14.23
CA PRO A 204 -51.51 -41.58 13.60
C PRO A 204 -52.96 -42.10 13.50
N ALA A 205 -53.37 -42.46 12.29
CA ALA A 205 -54.64 -43.13 12.06
C ALA A 205 -54.67 -44.43 12.88
N SER A 206 -55.56 -44.49 13.87
CA SER A 206 -55.83 -45.68 14.65
C SER A 206 -56.36 -46.77 13.71
N SER A 207 -55.59 -47.85 13.54
CA SER A 207 -56.06 -49.08 12.90
C SER A 207 -57.15 -49.68 13.79
N ALA A 208 -58.40 -49.66 13.31
CA ALA A 208 -59.51 -50.38 13.92
C ALA A 208 -59.76 -51.67 13.12
N ASN A 209 -59.92 -52.74 13.90
CA ASN A 209 -60.14 -54.14 13.56
C ASN A 209 -61.40 -54.37 12.71
#